data_AF-A0A1M6FPG0-F1
#
_entry.id   AF-A0A1M6FPG0-F1
#
_cell.length_a   1.000
_cell.length_b   1.000
_cell.length_c   1.000
_cell.angle_alpha   90.00
_cell.angle_beta   90.00
_cell.angle_gamma   90.00
#
_symmetry.space_group_name_H-M   'P 1'
#
loop_
_entity.id
_entity.type
_entity.pdbx_description
1 polymer ?
#
loop_
_entity_poly.entity_id
_entity_poly.type
_entity_poly.pdbx_seq_one_letter_code
_entity_poly.pdbx_strand_id
1 'polypeptide(L)'
;MSSAAAPDEPYDLVVEPDGTSWTARENLTEILRRELLGPLYGDDEVLPVDPSTAYPLGRIAPRRLEHGRADDEGEVPDDEDASAEETPDGEDLGPDVEDGDEDVAPRRGLMIPASMGLRFQIPLGLESFTVRASWGKYNPRATEKEDDSGPQRPEYVRTPMDVAVRVRVADLTEGTTLDYPLLDSALLRIDVYSDTDRHLVELALGNDAEYTSRIPVHAWLFQAQVHVEADDQAVFLPVQDPLQDTDLDHGDDELARLSLQYRDRLEFAIGRTCSVSWHEVAGTRRADRLWTTWLPLSETPQTQAARNDAVLTDMSRLAEASADELRAGLEPIVDGYRVWLDSQDEQAKALPDHLREMAVEAVAEARQWPNGSPTASSSCWATRRRCAASGS
;
A
#
# COMPACT_ATOMS: atom_id res chain seq x y z
N MET A 1 46.83 3.59 2.15
CA MET A 1 45.49 3.05 2.45
C MET A 1 44.84 3.94 3.50
N SER A 2 44.16 4.99 3.05
CA SER A 2 43.24 5.77 3.85
C SER A 2 41.91 5.58 3.14
N SER A 3 41.00 4.84 3.79
CA SER A 3 39.61 4.77 3.36
C SER A 3 39.09 6.20 3.42
N ALA A 4 38.77 6.78 2.26
CA ALA A 4 37.98 8.00 2.24
C ALA A 4 36.59 7.59 2.73
N ALA A 5 36.38 7.70 4.04
CA ALA A 5 35.04 7.73 4.60
C ALA A 5 34.28 8.80 3.83
N ALA A 6 33.11 8.44 3.30
CA ALA A 6 32.13 9.42 2.88
C ALA A 6 31.99 10.44 4.02
N PRO A 7 31.92 11.75 3.74
CA PRO A 7 31.78 12.72 4.80
C PRO A 7 30.59 12.32 5.69
N ASP A 8 30.79 12.38 7.00
CA ASP A 8 29.77 12.31 8.06
C ASP A 8 28.84 13.55 7.94
N GLU A 9 28.34 13.83 6.73
CA GLU A 9 27.32 14.84 6.54
C GLU A 9 26.06 14.32 7.22
N PRO A 10 25.50 15.07 8.18
CA PRO A 10 24.30 14.67 8.86
C PRO A 10 23.22 14.46 7.81
N TYR A 11 22.54 13.31 7.89
CA TYR A 11 21.47 12.96 6.97
C TYR A 11 20.43 14.09 6.93
N ASP A 12 20.06 14.55 5.74
CA ASP A 12 19.12 15.65 5.59
C ASP A 12 17.72 15.23 6.03
N LEU A 13 17.37 15.58 7.27
CA LEU A 13 16.08 15.31 7.89
C LEU A 13 15.02 16.27 7.34
N VAL A 14 13.83 15.75 7.06
CA VAL A 14 12.69 16.56 6.57
C VAL A 14 12.04 17.34 7.70
N VAL A 15 12.06 16.79 8.91
CA VAL A 15 11.48 17.43 10.10
C VAL A 15 12.56 17.62 11.15
N GLU A 16 12.66 18.84 11.69
CA GLU A 16 13.60 19.12 12.78
C GLU A 16 13.25 18.27 14.02
N PRO A 17 14.18 17.48 14.58
CA PRO A 17 13.89 16.63 15.72
C PRO A 17 13.50 17.44 16.96
N ASP A 18 12.28 17.25 17.44
CA ASP A 18 11.73 17.90 18.64
C ASP A 18 11.69 16.98 19.87
N GLY A 19 12.19 15.75 19.74
CA GLY A 19 12.18 14.72 20.78
C GLY A 19 10.89 13.89 20.86
N THR A 20 9.91 14.15 19.98
CA THR A 20 8.68 13.34 19.90
C THR A 20 8.90 12.05 19.09
N SER A 21 8.09 11.02 19.39
CA SER A 21 8.06 9.80 18.57
C SER A 21 7.56 10.06 17.15
N TRP A 22 6.76 11.11 16.96
CA TRP A 22 6.24 11.50 15.65
C TRP A 22 7.36 11.99 14.73
N THR A 23 8.18 12.96 15.15
CA THR A 23 9.30 13.45 14.33
C THR A 23 10.32 12.36 14.02
N ALA A 24 10.58 11.46 14.98
CA ALA A 24 11.43 10.29 14.75
C ALA A 24 10.87 9.34 13.67
N ARG A 25 9.56 9.08 13.70
CA ARG A 25 8.88 8.23 12.71
C ARG A 25 8.90 8.88 11.32
N GLU A 26 8.53 10.15 11.19
CA GLU A 26 8.52 10.86 9.90
C GLU A 26 9.90 10.82 9.22
N ASN A 27 10.94 11.14 9.99
CA ASN A 27 12.31 11.12 9.48
C ASN A 27 12.77 9.71 9.12
N LEU A 28 12.48 8.69 9.96
CA LEU A 28 12.85 7.31 9.65
C LEU A 28 12.15 6.80 8.39
N THR A 29 10.85 7.08 8.23
CA THR A 29 10.09 6.71 7.03
C THR A 29 10.68 7.35 5.78
N GLU A 30 11.05 8.63 5.84
CA GLU A 30 11.69 9.30 4.72
C GLU A 30 13.08 8.75 4.40
N ILE A 31 13.91 8.47 5.41
CA ILE A 31 15.23 7.85 5.20
C ILE A 31 15.05 6.50 4.51
N LEU A 32 14.14 5.65 5.00
CA LEU A 32 13.84 4.36 4.37
C LEU A 32 13.36 4.54 2.93
N ARG A 33 12.56 5.57 2.63
CA ARG A 33 12.14 5.88 1.26
C ARG A 33 13.34 6.21 0.37
N ARG A 34 14.23 7.09 0.81
CA ARG A 34 15.41 7.49 0.02
C ARG A 34 16.43 6.37 -0.17
N GLU A 35 16.62 5.54 0.85
CA GLU A 35 17.59 4.43 0.81
C GLU A 35 17.06 3.22 0.01
N LEU A 36 15.78 2.88 0.12
CA LEU A 36 15.24 1.65 -0.50
C LEU A 36 14.64 1.87 -1.88
N LEU A 37 14.05 3.05 -2.13
CA LEU A 37 13.37 3.41 -3.38
C LEU A 37 14.14 4.48 -4.15
N GLY A 38 14.70 5.47 -3.44
CA GLY A 38 15.35 6.62 -4.05
C GLY A 38 14.38 7.60 -4.73
N PRO A 39 14.91 8.55 -5.53
CA PRO A 39 16.33 8.90 -5.59
C PRO A 39 16.83 9.45 -4.25
N LEU A 40 18.11 9.20 -3.93
CA LEU A 40 18.74 9.66 -2.70
C LEU A 40 19.20 11.12 -2.81
N TYR A 41 19.73 11.51 -3.97
CA TYR A 41 20.29 12.85 -4.21
C TYR A 41 19.45 13.71 -5.16
N GLY A 42 18.15 13.40 -5.26
CA GLY A 42 17.20 14.15 -6.08
C GLY A 42 17.23 13.77 -7.56
N ASP A 43 16.66 14.62 -8.40
CA ASP A 43 16.31 14.23 -9.78
C ASP A 43 17.51 14.01 -10.70
N ASP A 44 18.58 14.78 -10.51
CA ASP A 44 19.83 14.74 -11.29
C ASP A 44 20.93 13.92 -10.61
N GLU A 45 20.55 12.97 -9.75
CA GLU A 45 21.53 12.22 -8.95
C GLU A 45 22.53 11.42 -9.79
N VAL A 46 23.71 11.25 -9.20
CA VAL A 46 24.79 10.41 -9.74
C VAL A 46 25.18 9.38 -8.70
N LEU A 47 25.03 8.11 -9.03
CA LEU A 47 25.35 7.01 -8.12
C LEU A 47 26.73 6.41 -8.44
N PRO A 48 27.55 6.13 -7.41
CA PRO A 48 28.84 5.45 -7.57
C PRO A 48 28.71 3.92 -7.68
N VAL A 49 27.50 3.38 -7.57
CA VAL A 49 27.17 1.96 -7.58
C VAL A 49 25.97 1.71 -8.49
N ASP A 50 25.77 0.44 -8.88
CA ASP A 50 24.62 0.05 -9.70
C ASP A 50 23.30 0.43 -9.00
N PRO A 51 22.38 1.15 -9.67
CA PRO A 51 21.10 1.54 -9.09
C PRO A 51 20.25 0.35 -8.65
N SER A 52 20.38 -0.83 -9.27
CA SER A 52 19.71 -2.05 -8.83
C SER A 52 20.19 -2.54 -7.46
N THR A 53 21.44 -2.24 -7.10
CA THR A 53 21.98 -2.51 -5.76
C THR A 53 21.61 -1.41 -4.77
N ALA A 54 21.58 -0.15 -5.21
CA ALA A 54 21.21 0.97 -4.36
C ALA A 54 19.72 0.97 -4.00
N TYR A 55 18.85 0.73 -4.98
CA TYR A 55 17.40 0.81 -4.85
C TYR A 55 16.77 -0.55 -5.14
N PRO A 56 16.60 -1.40 -4.12
CA PRO A 56 15.97 -2.70 -4.29
C PRO A 56 14.48 -2.60 -4.68
N LEU A 57 13.80 -1.49 -4.37
CA LEU A 57 12.38 -1.29 -4.61
C LEU A 57 12.09 -0.40 -5.82
N GLY A 58 10.87 -0.50 -6.34
CA GLY A 58 10.34 0.46 -7.31
C GLY A 58 10.83 0.34 -8.74
N ARG A 59 11.39 -0.82 -9.11
CA ARG A 59 11.94 -1.05 -10.44
C ARG A 59 11.08 -2.01 -11.26
N ILE A 60 10.91 -1.68 -12.54
CA ILE A 60 10.22 -2.51 -13.54
C ILE A 60 11.25 -3.03 -14.54
N ALA A 61 11.31 -4.35 -14.69
CA ALA A 61 12.20 -5.03 -15.62
C ALA A 61 11.67 -4.96 -17.06
N PRO A 62 12.55 -4.92 -18.07
CA PRO A 62 12.19 -5.29 -19.45
C PRO A 62 11.57 -6.70 -19.53
N ARG A 63 10.71 -6.94 -20.52
CA ARG A 63 10.21 -8.29 -20.83
C ARG A 63 11.36 -9.19 -21.30
N ARG A 64 11.51 -10.35 -20.66
CA ARG A 64 12.50 -11.35 -21.04
C ARG A 64 11.91 -12.28 -22.09
N LEU A 65 12.56 -12.38 -23.25
CA LEU A 65 12.25 -13.41 -24.23
C LEU A 65 12.97 -14.70 -23.83
N GLU A 66 12.25 -15.66 -23.26
CA GLU A 66 12.73 -17.03 -23.07
C GLU A 66 13.12 -17.63 -24.43
N HIS A 67 14.33 -18.18 -24.55
CA HIS A 67 14.75 -18.91 -25.75
C HIS A 67 14.03 -20.27 -25.83
N GLY A 68 12.86 -20.30 -26.47
CA GLY A 68 12.32 -21.46 -27.19
C GLY A 68 11.93 -22.72 -26.38
N ARG A 69 10.64 -22.82 -26.05
CA ARG A 69 9.86 -23.99 -26.43
C ARG A 69 8.70 -23.52 -27.30
N ALA A 70 8.89 -23.61 -28.61
CA ALA A 70 7.76 -23.65 -29.52
C ALA A 70 7.02 -24.95 -29.24
N ASP A 71 5.86 -24.83 -28.60
CA ASP A 71 4.70 -25.74 -28.63
C ASP A 71 3.75 -25.28 -27.50
N ASP A 72 2.81 -24.38 -27.77
CA ASP A 72 1.38 -24.71 -27.87
C ASP A 72 0.53 -23.45 -28.15
N GLU A 73 -0.63 -23.67 -28.73
CA GLU A 73 -1.53 -22.70 -29.35
C GLU A 73 -2.24 -21.76 -28.34
N GLY A 74 -2.24 -20.46 -28.62
CA GLY A 74 -3.43 -19.62 -28.42
C GLY A 74 -3.83 -19.17 -27.01
N GLU A 75 -2.92 -19.11 -26.04
CA GLU A 75 -3.17 -18.41 -24.77
C GLU A 75 -2.51 -17.02 -24.76
N VAL A 76 -3.29 -16.00 -24.42
CA VAL A 76 -2.81 -14.65 -24.11
C VAL A 76 -1.93 -14.79 -22.87
N PRO A 77 -0.65 -14.36 -22.87
CA PRO A 77 0.20 -14.51 -21.69
C PRO A 77 -0.39 -13.66 -20.56
N ASP A 78 -0.72 -14.29 -19.43
CA ASP A 78 -0.95 -13.57 -18.18
C ASP A 78 0.37 -12.86 -17.81
N ASP A 79 0.30 -11.59 -17.40
CA ASP A 79 1.46 -10.73 -17.08
C ASP A 79 2.31 -11.30 -15.91
N GLU A 80 1.86 -12.36 -15.24
CA GLU A 80 2.60 -13.10 -14.20
C GLU A 80 3.86 -13.81 -14.74
N ASP A 81 3.93 -14.16 -16.02
CA ASP A 81 5.09 -14.85 -16.61
C ASP A 81 6.20 -13.90 -17.11
N ALA A 82 5.94 -12.59 -17.17
CA ALA A 82 6.88 -11.59 -17.69
C ALA A 82 7.78 -11.02 -16.59
N SER A 83 8.65 -11.84 -15.99
CA SER A 83 9.54 -11.41 -14.91
C SER A 83 11.02 -11.65 -15.22
N ALA A 84 11.87 -10.82 -14.62
CA ALA A 84 13.32 -11.04 -14.63
C ALA A 84 13.75 -11.65 -13.29
N GLU A 85 14.48 -12.76 -13.34
CA GLU A 85 15.19 -13.29 -12.18
C GLU A 85 16.53 -12.55 -12.00
N GLU A 86 16.73 -11.91 -10.84
CA GLU A 86 18.07 -11.53 -10.39
C GLU A 86 18.63 -12.63 -9.47
N THR A 87 19.76 -13.22 -9.87
CA THR A 87 20.66 -13.91 -8.94
C THR A 87 21.50 -12.85 -8.23
N PRO A 88 21.59 -12.83 -6.89
CA PRO A 88 22.50 -11.94 -6.20
C PRO A 88 23.92 -12.16 -6.74
N ASP A 89 24.57 -11.11 -7.24
CA ASP A 89 26.00 -11.12 -7.59
C ASP A 89 26.80 -11.27 -6.28
N GLY A 90 26.86 -12.51 -5.78
CA GLY A 90 27.77 -12.92 -4.73
C GLY A 90 29.08 -13.33 -5.37
N GLU A 91 30.14 -12.60 -5.06
CA GLU A 91 31.51 -12.91 -5.45
C GLU A 91 31.80 -14.41 -5.30
N ASP A 92 32.31 -15.00 -6.39
CA ASP A 92 32.92 -16.32 -6.47
C ASP A 92 34.12 -16.40 -5.51
N LEU A 93 33.84 -16.68 -4.23
CA LEU A 93 34.81 -17.20 -3.28
C LEU A 93 34.83 -18.73 -3.43
N GLY A 94 35.52 -19.25 -4.45
CA GLY A 94 35.81 -20.68 -4.56
C GLY A 94 36.80 -21.17 -3.47
N PRO A 95 37.27 -22.44 -3.49
CA PRO A 95 36.73 -23.65 -4.10
C PRO A 95 36.48 -24.79 -3.07
N ASP A 96 35.88 -25.89 -3.53
CA ASP A 96 35.86 -27.24 -2.94
C ASP A 96 35.66 -27.39 -1.41
N VAL A 97 34.41 -27.63 -1.02
CA VAL A 97 34.10 -28.52 0.11
C VAL A 97 33.30 -29.71 -0.43
N GLU A 98 34.02 -30.83 -0.65
CA GLU A 98 33.43 -32.16 -0.66
C GLU A 98 32.78 -32.43 0.70
N ASP A 99 31.63 -33.10 0.66
CA ASP A 99 30.87 -33.71 1.76
C ASP A 99 30.13 -32.79 2.75
N GLY A 100 28.81 -32.77 2.59
CA GLY A 100 27.86 -32.44 3.65
C GLY A 100 26.50 -32.07 3.07
N ASP A 101 25.48 -32.89 3.32
CA ASP A 101 24.06 -32.58 3.08
C ASP A 101 23.63 -31.35 3.89
N GLU A 102 23.99 -30.15 3.44
CA GLU A 102 23.42 -28.90 3.92
C GLU A 102 22.25 -28.53 3.01
N ASP A 103 21.08 -28.32 3.60
CA ASP A 103 19.90 -27.71 2.98
C ASP A 103 20.31 -26.38 2.33
N VAL A 104 20.72 -26.44 1.06
CA VAL A 104 20.89 -25.25 0.22
C VAL A 104 19.49 -24.70 0.05
N ALA A 105 19.16 -23.66 0.82
CA ALA A 105 17.94 -22.89 0.63
C ALA A 105 17.80 -22.60 -0.88
N PRO A 106 16.72 -23.03 -1.54
CA PRO A 106 16.60 -22.87 -2.98
C PRO A 106 16.78 -21.38 -3.29
N ARG A 107 17.81 -21.08 -4.09
CA ARG A 107 18.08 -19.75 -4.64
C ARG A 107 16.99 -19.43 -5.65
N ARG A 108 15.77 -19.19 -5.18
CA ARG A 108 14.75 -18.50 -5.98
C ARG A 108 15.25 -17.07 -6.13
N GLY A 109 15.68 -16.72 -7.34
CA GLY A 109 16.01 -15.34 -7.68
C GLY A 109 14.85 -14.43 -7.31
N LEU A 110 15.14 -13.18 -6.97
CA LEU A 110 14.08 -12.18 -6.80
C LEU A 110 13.43 -11.99 -8.17
N MET A 111 12.16 -12.40 -8.28
CA MET A 111 11.34 -12.24 -9.48
C MET A 111 10.89 -10.78 -9.54
N ILE A 112 11.47 -10.00 -10.46
CA ILE A 112 11.15 -8.59 -10.62
C ILE A 112 10.14 -8.43 -11.76
N PRO A 113 9.01 -7.74 -11.52
CA PRO A 113 7.92 -7.65 -12.50
C PRO A 113 8.29 -6.77 -13.70
N ALA A 114 7.70 -7.06 -14.87
CA ALA A 114 7.74 -6.20 -16.05
C ALA A 114 6.58 -5.20 -16.17
N SER A 115 5.65 -5.20 -15.22
CA SER A 115 4.56 -4.23 -15.14
C SER A 115 4.14 -3.92 -13.69
N MET A 116 3.55 -2.74 -13.49
CA MET A 116 2.91 -2.34 -12.23
C MET A 116 1.69 -1.46 -12.53
N GLY A 117 0.71 -1.44 -11.65
CA GLY A 117 -0.54 -0.78 -11.98
C GLY A 117 -1.52 -0.61 -10.84
N LEU A 118 -2.71 -0.15 -11.20
CA LEU A 118 -3.85 -0.07 -10.31
C LEU A 118 -5.15 -0.31 -11.06
N ARG A 119 -6.14 -0.77 -10.31
CA ARG A 119 -7.54 -0.90 -10.73
C ARG A 119 -8.40 0.05 -9.93
N PHE A 120 -9.27 0.81 -10.58
CA PHE A 120 -10.13 1.79 -9.91
C PHE A 120 -11.49 1.90 -10.60
N GLN A 121 -12.44 2.58 -9.97
CA GLN A 121 -13.81 2.72 -10.49
C GLN A 121 -14.16 4.19 -10.76
N ILE A 122 -14.86 4.44 -11.87
CA ILE A 122 -15.35 5.77 -12.29
C ILE A 122 -16.82 5.72 -12.70
N PRO A 123 -17.58 6.82 -12.61
CA PRO A 123 -18.98 6.85 -13.05
C PRO A 123 -19.09 6.76 -14.58
N LEU A 124 -20.21 6.20 -15.07
CA LEU A 124 -20.50 6.07 -16.51
C LEU A 124 -20.50 7.41 -17.28
N GLY A 125 -20.74 8.52 -16.57
CA GLY A 125 -20.80 9.86 -17.16
C GLY A 125 -19.45 10.59 -17.23
N LEU A 126 -18.35 9.97 -16.80
CA LEU A 126 -17.03 10.62 -16.84
C LEU A 126 -16.55 10.72 -18.29
N GLU A 127 -16.21 11.94 -18.75
CA GLU A 127 -15.75 12.13 -20.12
C GLU A 127 -14.30 11.66 -20.32
N SER A 128 -13.43 11.97 -19.36
CA SER A 128 -12.00 11.69 -19.44
C SER A 128 -11.31 11.81 -18.09
N PHE A 129 -10.14 11.17 -17.96
CA PHE A 129 -9.24 11.27 -16.83
C PHE A 129 -7.80 11.38 -17.34
N THR A 130 -6.90 11.87 -16.50
CA THR A 130 -5.47 12.05 -16.80
C THR A 130 -4.67 11.03 -16.03
N VAL A 131 -3.80 10.31 -16.75
CA VAL A 131 -2.80 9.42 -16.18
C VAL A 131 -1.44 10.07 -16.33
N ARG A 132 -0.70 10.23 -15.23
CA ARG A 132 0.70 10.64 -15.23
C ARG A 132 1.55 9.47 -14.81
N ALA A 133 2.43 9.01 -15.69
CA ALA A 133 3.42 7.98 -15.40
C ALA A 133 4.81 8.64 -15.28
N SER A 134 5.55 8.29 -14.24
CA SER A 134 6.89 8.81 -13.98
C SER A 134 7.85 7.70 -13.57
N TRP A 135 9.11 7.81 -13.97
CA TRP A 135 10.18 6.87 -13.61
C TRP A 135 11.56 7.53 -13.81
N GLY A 136 12.61 6.93 -13.25
CA GLY A 136 14.00 7.29 -13.49
C GLY A 136 14.67 6.32 -14.46
N LYS A 137 15.54 6.84 -15.33
CA LYS A 137 16.50 6.05 -16.11
C LYS A 137 17.91 6.37 -15.65
N TYR A 138 18.75 5.34 -15.52
CA TYR A 138 20.17 5.52 -15.18
C TYR A 138 21.06 5.08 -16.32
N ASN A 139 21.93 6.00 -16.75
CA ASN A 139 22.89 5.73 -17.80
C ASN A 139 24.30 5.65 -17.21
N PRO A 140 25.08 4.58 -17.49
CA PRO A 140 26.45 4.48 -17.04
C PRO A 140 27.31 5.52 -17.77
N ARG A 141 28.10 6.27 -17.01
CA ARG A 141 29.10 7.24 -17.46
C ARG A 141 30.46 6.80 -16.96
N ALA A 142 31.43 6.68 -17.88
CA ALA A 142 32.81 6.39 -17.51
C ALA A 142 33.36 7.54 -16.65
N THR A 143 34.02 7.21 -15.55
CA THR A 143 34.72 8.20 -14.72
C THR A 143 36.09 8.50 -15.30
N GLU A 144 36.31 9.75 -15.72
CA GLU A 144 37.65 10.23 -16.06
C GLU A 144 38.40 10.50 -14.75
N LYS A 145 39.19 9.53 -14.26
CA LYS A 145 40.21 9.78 -13.24
C LYS A 145 41.60 9.72 -13.87
N GLU A 146 42.42 10.72 -13.56
CA GLU A 146 43.80 10.92 -14.04
C GLU A 146 44.84 10.01 -13.34
N ASP A 147 44.45 9.13 -12.41
CA ASP A 147 45.39 8.38 -11.56
C ASP A 147 45.28 6.85 -11.67
N ASP A 148 46.42 6.20 -11.93
CA ASP A 148 46.63 4.81 -12.38
C ASP A 148 46.50 3.79 -11.23
N SER A 149 45.44 3.84 -10.43
CA SER A 149 45.35 3.05 -9.19
C SER A 149 43.97 2.45 -8.87
N GLY A 150 43.28 1.92 -9.89
CA GLY A 150 42.17 0.98 -9.68
C GLY A 150 41.29 0.75 -10.92
N PRO A 151 40.48 -0.33 -10.94
CA PRO A 151 39.49 -0.54 -11.98
C PRO A 151 38.48 0.63 -11.99
N GLN A 152 38.27 1.23 -13.16
CA GLN A 152 37.30 2.31 -13.35
C GLN A 152 35.89 1.78 -13.09
N ARG A 153 35.24 2.27 -12.04
CA ARG A 153 33.83 1.98 -11.77
C ARG A 153 32.99 3.06 -12.46
N PRO A 154 31.99 2.69 -13.28
CA PRO A 154 31.11 3.67 -13.90
C PRO A 154 30.30 4.39 -12.83
N GLU A 155 30.04 5.67 -13.06
CA GLU A 155 29.01 6.41 -12.35
C GLU A 155 27.69 6.25 -13.11
N TYR A 156 26.56 6.22 -12.39
CA TYR A 156 25.24 6.09 -13.00
C TYR A 156 24.50 7.41 -12.87
N VAL A 157 24.25 8.06 -14.00
CA VAL A 157 23.58 9.37 -14.06
C VAL A 157 22.09 9.17 -14.28
N ARG A 158 21.27 9.70 -13.37
CA ARG A 158 19.82 9.64 -13.46
C ARG A 158 19.28 10.64 -14.49
N THR A 159 18.17 10.27 -15.14
CA THR A 159 17.32 11.17 -15.91
C THR A 159 15.87 10.90 -15.54
N PRO A 160 15.14 11.86 -14.94
CA PRO A 160 13.71 11.70 -14.64
C PRO A 160 12.88 11.72 -15.93
N MET A 161 11.86 10.87 -15.96
CA MET A 161 10.82 10.85 -16.99
C MET A 161 9.47 11.11 -16.32
N ASP A 162 8.66 11.96 -16.93
CA ASP A 162 7.28 12.25 -16.52
C ASP A 162 6.45 12.46 -17.79
N VAL A 163 5.43 11.64 -17.97
CA VAL A 163 4.55 11.66 -19.14
C VAL A 163 3.11 11.64 -18.68
N ALA A 164 2.34 12.65 -19.12
CA ALA A 164 0.91 12.73 -18.88
C ALA A 164 0.13 12.35 -20.15
N VAL A 165 -0.82 11.43 -20.01
CA VAL A 165 -1.75 10.98 -21.04
C VAL A 165 -3.17 11.32 -20.60
N ARG A 166 -3.88 12.08 -21.43
CA ARG A 166 -5.32 12.33 -21.25
C ARG A 166 -6.10 11.22 -21.95
N VAL A 167 -6.85 10.44 -21.18
CA VAL A 167 -7.64 9.30 -21.65
C VAL A 167 -9.10 9.71 -21.73
N ARG A 168 -9.69 9.63 -22.92
CA ARG A 168 -11.14 9.79 -23.07
C ARG A 168 -11.81 8.44 -22.84
N VAL A 169 -12.79 8.39 -21.94
CA VAL A 169 -13.48 7.14 -21.59
C VAL A 169 -14.17 6.54 -22.82
N ALA A 170 -14.70 7.40 -23.70
CA ALA A 170 -15.33 6.99 -24.95
C ALA A 170 -14.37 6.33 -25.98
N ASP A 171 -13.06 6.45 -25.81
CA ASP A 171 -12.07 5.79 -26.67
C ASP A 171 -11.73 4.37 -26.19
N LEU A 172 -12.12 4.00 -24.96
CA LEU A 172 -11.91 2.67 -24.39
C LEU A 172 -13.01 1.71 -24.86
N THR A 173 -12.63 0.47 -25.17
CA THR A 173 -13.56 -0.58 -25.60
C THR A 173 -13.47 -1.75 -24.63
N GLU A 174 -14.62 -2.22 -24.14
CA GLU A 174 -14.67 -3.35 -23.20
C GLU A 174 -13.99 -4.60 -23.75
N GLY A 175 -13.21 -5.26 -22.88
CA GLY A 175 -12.49 -6.48 -23.22
C GLY A 175 -11.35 -6.30 -24.24
N THR A 176 -10.97 -5.06 -24.55
CA THR A 176 -9.83 -4.74 -25.42
C THR A 176 -8.86 -3.83 -24.70
N THR A 177 -7.63 -4.31 -24.54
CA THR A 177 -6.54 -3.51 -23.99
C THR A 177 -6.09 -2.45 -24.98
N LEU A 178 -6.12 -1.20 -24.54
CA LEU A 178 -5.62 -0.08 -25.31
C LEU A 178 -4.23 0.32 -24.83
N ASP A 179 -3.28 0.28 -25.76
CA ASP A 179 -1.89 0.63 -25.52
C ASP A 179 -1.63 2.11 -25.84
N TYR A 180 -1.05 2.81 -24.87
CA TYR A 180 -0.55 4.17 -24.98
C TYR A 180 0.98 4.16 -24.87
N PRO A 181 1.70 4.26 -26.00
CA PRO A 181 3.15 4.43 -25.98
C PRO A 181 3.53 5.70 -25.23
N LEU A 182 4.44 5.57 -24.27
CA LEU A 182 4.98 6.70 -23.52
C LEU A 182 6.33 7.10 -24.13
N LEU A 183 7.41 7.01 -23.34
CA LEU A 183 8.77 7.26 -23.79
C LEU A 183 9.58 5.97 -23.81
N ASP A 184 10.42 5.82 -24.83
CA ASP A 184 11.25 4.65 -25.08
C ASP A 184 10.42 3.34 -25.14
N SER A 185 10.65 2.42 -24.21
CA SER A 185 9.97 1.13 -24.09
C SER A 185 8.84 1.12 -23.06
N ALA A 186 8.57 2.24 -22.40
CA ALA A 186 7.49 2.33 -21.43
C ALA A 186 6.13 2.41 -22.15
N LEU A 187 5.19 1.57 -21.74
CA LEU A 187 3.86 1.48 -22.31
C LEU A 187 2.82 1.56 -21.20
N LEU A 188 1.78 2.36 -21.40
CA LEU A 188 0.62 2.41 -20.52
C LEU A 188 -0.51 1.60 -21.16
N ARG A 189 -0.95 0.55 -20.49
CA ARG A 189 -2.06 -0.31 -20.90
C ARG A 189 -3.29 0.03 -20.09
N ILE A 190 -4.42 0.18 -20.78
CA ILE A 190 -5.69 0.50 -20.15
C ILE A 190 -6.76 -0.45 -20.66
N ASP A 191 -7.38 -1.14 -19.72
CA ASP A 191 -8.56 -1.96 -19.92
C ASP A 191 -9.76 -1.34 -19.21
N VAL A 192 -10.94 -1.51 -19.80
CA VAL A 192 -12.19 -1.09 -19.18
C VAL A 192 -13.18 -2.26 -19.16
N TYR A 193 -13.89 -2.38 -18.05
CA TYR A 193 -15.04 -3.26 -17.90
C TYR A 193 -16.17 -2.43 -17.32
N SER A 194 -17.38 -2.48 -17.89
CA SER A 194 -18.52 -1.77 -17.33
C SER A 194 -19.37 -2.69 -16.47
N ASP A 195 -19.76 -2.18 -15.31
CA ASP A 195 -20.85 -2.70 -14.50
C ASP A 195 -22.09 -1.82 -14.70
N THR A 196 -23.17 -2.12 -14.00
CA THR A 196 -24.49 -1.51 -14.17
C THR A 196 -24.50 0.02 -14.00
N ASP A 197 -23.63 0.57 -13.13
CA ASP A 197 -23.62 1.99 -12.75
C ASP A 197 -22.24 2.67 -12.83
N ARG A 198 -21.19 1.93 -13.24
CA ARG A 198 -19.79 2.38 -13.22
C ARG A 198 -18.92 1.66 -14.22
N HIS A 199 -17.77 2.26 -14.53
CA HIS A 199 -16.67 1.59 -15.23
C HIS A 199 -15.58 1.20 -14.23
N LEU A 200 -15.14 -0.04 -14.33
CA LEU A 200 -13.92 -0.55 -13.73
C LEU A 200 -12.79 -0.35 -14.74
N VAL A 201 -11.79 0.43 -14.36
CA VAL A 201 -10.61 0.71 -15.18
C VAL A 201 -9.42 -0.03 -14.59
N GLU A 202 -8.75 -0.82 -15.41
CA GLU A 202 -7.49 -1.47 -15.07
C GLU A 202 -6.37 -0.80 -15.86
N LEU A 203 -5.33 -0.40 -15.14
CA LEU A 203 -4.23 0.40 -15.66
C LEU A 203 -2.92 -0.26 -15.28
N ALA A 204 -2.07 -0.53 -16.28
CA ALA A 204 -0.73 -1.06 -16.08
C ALA A 204 0.32 -0.23 -16.82
N LEU A 205 1.36 0.20 -16.11
CA LEU A 205 2.61 0.69 -16.66
C LEU A 205 3.55 -0.51 -16.87
N GLY A 206 3.87 -0.82 -18.11
CA GLY A 206 4.76 -1.90 -18.51
C GLY A 206 6.06 -1.41 -19.14
N ASN A 207 7.06 -2.29 -19.16
CA ASN A 207 8.32 -2.09 -19.88
C ASN A 207 8.48 -3.16 -20.97
N ASP A 208 8.16 -2.78 -22.21
CA ASP A 208 8.15 -3.68 -23.37
C ASP A 208 9.51 -3.82 -24.05
N ALA A 209 10.59 -3.36 -23.42
CA ALA A 209 11.91 -3.63 -23.96
C ALA A 209 12.19 -5.13 -23.90
N GLU A 210 12.78 -5.67 -24.96
CA GLU A 210 13.08 -7.09 -25.07
C GLU A 210 14.59 -7.31 -25.04
N TYR A 211 15.04 -8.18 -24.14
CA TYR A 211 16.43 -8.58 -24.04
C TYR A 211 16.57 -10.09 -23.95
N THR A 212 17.56 -10.62 -24.66
CA THR A 212 17.91 -12.05 -24.69
C THR A 212 19.14 -12.39 -23.86
N SER A 213 19.81 -11.38 -23.30
CA SER A 213 21.02 -11.50 -22.49
C SER A 213 20.94 -10.59 -21.26
N ARG A 214 22.05 -10.36 -20.54
CA ARG A 214 22.06 -9.51 -19.33
C ARG A 214 21.43 -8.14 -19.65
N ILE A 215 20.37 -7.81 -18.92
CA ILE A 215 19.63 -6.56 -19.10
C ILE A 215 20.51 -5.38 -18.66
N PRO A 216 20.78 -4.40 -19.53
CA PRO A 216 21.57 -3.24 -19.15
C PRO A 216 20.76 -2.29 -18.23
N VAL A 217 21.44 -1.60 -17.33
CA VAL A 217 20.81 -0.70 -16.32
C VAL A 217 19.86 0.34 -16.95
N HIS A 218 20.21 0.92 -18.09
CA HIS A 218 19.38 1.95 -18.76
C HIS A 218 18.06 1.43 -19.33
N ALA A 219 17.89 0.11 -19.40
CA ALA A 219 16.65 -0.52 -19.85
C ALA A 219 15.60 -0.63 -18.75
N TRP A 220 15.98 -0.51 -17.48
CA TRP A 220 15.06 -0.59 -16.35
C TRP A 220 14.30 0.73 -16.15
N LEU A 221 13.08 0.64 -15.63
CA LEU A 221 12.35 1.81 -15.14
C LEU A 221 12.46 1.83 -13.62
N PHE A 222 13.25 2.74 -13.06
CA PHE A 222 13.42 2.88 -11.61
C PHE A 222 12.40 3.86 -11.03
N GLN A 223 12.06 3.70 -9.74
CA GLN A 223 11.09 4.55 -9.04
C GLN A 223 9.78 4.76 -9.82
N ALA A 224 9.32 3.71 -10.51
CA ALA A 224 8.17 3.82 -11.39
C ALA A 224 6.92 4.16 -10.56
N GLN A 225 6.12 5.12 -11.03
CA GLN A 225 4.90 5.56 -10.38
C GLN A 225 3.85 5.93 -11.42
N VAL A 226 2.60 5.62 -11.11
CA VAL A 226 1.42 6.10 -11.81
C VAL A 226 0.60 6.96 -10.86
N HIS A 227 0.15 8.12 -11.35
CA HIS A 227 -0.83 9.00 -10.71
C HIS A 227 -2.03 9.18 -11.64
N VAL A 228 -3.24 9.16 -11.10
CA VAL A 228 -4.50 9.29 -11.85
C VAL A 228 -5.36 10.38 -11.22
N GLU A 229 -5.86 11.29 -12.03
CA GLU A 229 -6.72 12.40 -11.62
C GLU A 229 -7.74 12.74 -12.71
N ALA A 230 -8.83 13.42 -12.35
CA ALA A 230 -9.83 13.88 -13.31
C ALA A 230 -10.14 15.36 -13.08
N ASP A 231 -9.17 16.23 -13.37
CA ASP A 231 -9.29 17.69 -13.23
C ASP A 231 -9.75 18.12 -11.83
N ASP A 232 -9.14 17.51 -10.79
CA ASP A 232 -9.45 17.69 -9.37
C ASP A 232 -10.90 17.35 -8.96
N GLN A 233 -11.64 16.62 -9.81
CA GLN A 233 -12.99 16.17 -9.49
C GLN A 233 -12.98 14.89 -8.66
N ALA A 234 -13.83 14.84 -7.64
CA ALA A 234 -14.07 13.64 -6.83
C ALA A 234 -14.93 12.61 -7.61
N VAL A 235 -14.31 11.89 -8.55
CA VAL A 235 -14.98 10.95 -9.45
C VAL A 235 -14.60 9.50 -9.22
N PHE A 236 -13.55 9.24 -8.45
CA PHE A 236 -13.15 7.87 -8.15
C PHE A 236 -14.09 7.27 -7.12
N LEU A 237 -14.76 6.20 -7.53
CA LEU A 237 -15.73 5.46 -6.73
C LEU A 237 -15.01 4.40 -5.89
N PRO A 238 -15.52 4.08 -4.70
CA PRO A 238 -14.93 3.02 -3.89
C PRO A 238 -15.07 1.67 -4.59
N VAL A 239 -14.14 0.74 -4.34
CA VAL A 239 -14.19 -0.67 -4.76
C VAL A 239 -15.49 -1.30 -4.29
N GLN A 240 -15.88 -0.98 -3.06
CA GLN A 240 -17.11 -1.39 -2.41
C GLN A 240 -17.55 -0.30 -1.44
N ASP A 241 -18.81 0.07 -1.47
CA ASP A 241 -19.45 0.96 -0.51
C ASP A 241 -20.58 0.22 0.23
N PRO A 242 -20.35 -0.26 1.46
CA PRO A 242 -21.38 -0.95 2.23
C PRO A 242 -22.69 -0.15 2.44
N LEU A 243 -22.64 1.19 2.35
CA LEU A 243 -23.84 2.03 2.49
C LEU A 243 -24.63 2.18 1.18
N GLN A 244 -24.01 1.95 0.02
CA GLN A 244 -24.63 2.12 -1.30
C GLN A 244 -24.85 0.80 -2.03
N ASP A 245 -23.94 -0.16 -1.88
CA ASP A 245 -24.01 -1.47 -2.52
C ASP A 245 -24.91 -2.42 -1.72
N THR A 246 -26.18 -2.54 -2.14
CA THR A 246 -27.21 -3.32 -1.44
C THR A 246 -27.25 -4.79 -1.84
N ASP A 247 -26.64 -5.16 -2.96
CA ASP A 247 -26.72 -6.50 -3.56
C ASP A 247 -25.67 -7.48 -2.99
N LEU A 248 -24.93 -7.04 -1.98
CA LEU A 248 -23.92 -7.83 -1.31
C LEU A 248 -24.57 -8.81 -0.34
N ASP A 249 -24.81 -10.03 -0.81
CA ASP A 249 -25.06 -11.15 0.09
C ASP A 249 -23.74 -11.54 0.77
N HIS A 250 -23.57 -11.15 2.03
CA HIS A 250 -22.40 -11.52 2.79
C HIS A 250 -22.33 -13.03 3.05
N GLY A 251 -23.46 -13.77 3.00
CA GLY A 251 -23.55 -15.21 3.26
C GLY A 251 -23.07 -15.68 4.65
N ASP A 252 -22.51 -14.76 5.43
CA ASP A 252 -21.77 -14.95 6.67
C ASP A 252 -21.96 -13.71 7.57
N ASP A 253 -22.48 -13.95 8.77
CA ASP A 253 -22.74 -12.92 9.78
C ASP A 253 -21.46 -12.21 10.23
N GLU A 254 -20.30 -12.88 10.23
CA GLU A 254 -19.02 -12.27 10.59
C GLU A 254 -18.59 -11.24 9.55
N LEU A 255 -18.70 -11.58 8.25
CA LEU A 255 -18.41 -10.66 7.16
C LEU A 255 -19.37 -9.47 7.16
N ALA A 256 -20.66 -9.69 7.44
CA ALA A 256 -21.63 -8.62 7.58
C ALA A 256 -21.30 -7.68 8.75
N ARG A 257 -20.85 -8.22 9.90
CA ARG A 257 -20.39 -7.42 11.05
C ARG A 257 -19.14 -6.61 10.73
N LEU A 258 -18.17 -7.19 10.02
CA LEU A 258 -16.97 -6.47 9.58
C LEU A 258 -17.33 -5.35 8.60
N SER A 259 -18.20 -5.63 7.64
CA SER A 259 -18.73 -4.65 6.68
C SER A 259 -19.40 -3.47 7.40
N LEU A 260 -20.23 -3.75 8.41
CA LEU A 260 -20.84 -2.71 9.24
C LEU A 260 -19.80 -1.91 10.05
N GLN A 261 -18.82 -2.58 10.65
CA GLN A 261 -17.79 -1.96 11.48
C GLN A 261 -16.88 -1.02 10.66
N TYR A 262 -16.55 -1.43 9.43
CA TYR A 262 -15.64 -0.71 8.54
C TYR A 262 -16.35 0.02 7.40
N ARG A 263 -17.67 0.22 7.48
CA ARG A 263 -18.50 0.86 6.43
C ARG A 263 -18.00 2.24 5.97
N ASP A 264 -17.26 2.96 6.80
CA ASP A 264 -16.71 4.29 6.51
C ASP A 264 -15.21 4.25 6.14
N ARG A 265 -14.62 3.06 6.00
CA ARG A 265 -13.25 2.84 5.54
C ARG A 265 -13.31 2.34 4.11
N LEU A 266 -13.37 3.28 3.18
CA LEU A 266 -13.52 3.01 1.76
C LEU A 266 -12.16 2.86 1.08
N GLU A 267 -12.07 1.87 0.21
CA GLU A 267 -10.92 1.65 -0.68
C GLU A 267 -11.30 2.15 -2.07
N PHE A 268 -10.47 2.98 -2.71
CA PHE A 268 -10.80 3.57 -4.02
C PHE A 268 -10.03 2.98 -5.20
N ALA A 269 -9.00 2.18 -4.90
CA ALA A 269 -8.21 1.48 -5.90
C ALA A 269 -7.61 0.20 -5.31
N ILE A 270 -7.28 -0.74 -6.19
CA ILE A 270 -6.51 -1.94 -5.85
C ILE A 270 -5.23 -1.93 -6.67
N GLY A 271 -4.09 -2.13 -6.03
CA GLY A 271 -2.81 -2.22 -6.71
C GLY A 271 -2.61 -3.52 -7.47
N ARG A 272 -1.89 -3.45 -8.58
CA ARG A 272 -1.34 -4.60 -9.31
C ARG A 272 0.17 -4.54 -9.16
N THR A 273 0.76 -5.59 -8.58
CA THR A 273 2.21 -5.72 -8.31
C THR A 273 2.80 -4.74 -7.28
N CYS A 274 2.21 -3.55 -7.15
CA CYS A 274 2.56 -2.52 -6.19
C CYS A 274 1.34 -2.17 -5.31
N SER A 275 1.55 -1.37 -4.26
CA SER A 275 0.45 -0.83 -3.46
C SER A 275 -0.12 0.44 -4.09
N VAL A 276 -1.26 0.89 -3.59
CA VAL A 276 -1.92 2.13 -4.03
C VAL A 276 -2.32 2.98 -2.84
N SER A 277 -2.49 4.27 -3.08
CA SER A 277 -3.05 5.22 -2.14
C SER A 277 -3.87 6.27 -2.89
N TRP A 278 -4.62 7.06 -2.15
CA TRP A 278 -5.62 7.97 -2.69
C TRP A 278 -5.87 9.15 -1.77
N HIS A 279 -6.44 10.20 -2.34
CA HIS A 279 -6.95 11.34 -1.58
C HIS A 279 -8.48 11.26 -1.54
N GLU A 280 -9.02 10.88 -0.38
CA GLU A 280 -10.45 10.85 -0.12
C GLU A 280 -10.98 12.27 0.12
N VAL A 281 -12.08 12.62 -0.55
CA VAL A 281 -12.76 13.90 -0.37
C VAL A 281 -13.83 13.76 0.71
N ALA A 282 -13.57 14.40 1.85
CA ALA A 282 -14.40 14.31 3.06
C ALA A 282 -15.89 14.56 2.77
N GLY A 283 -16.75 13.67 3.28
CA GLY A 283 -18.21 13.78 3.15
C GLY A 283 -18.78 13.38 1.78
N THR A 284 -17.94 13.07 0.79
CA THR A 284 -18.39 12.67 -0.55
C THR A 284 -18.38 11.16 -0.77
N ARG A 285 -17.63 10.41 0.07
CA ARG A 285 -17.35 8.97 -0.11
C ARG A 285 -16.71 8.67 -1.47
N ARG A 286 -15.90 9.60 -1.96
CA ARG A 286 -15.19 9.56 -3.25
C ARG A 286 -13.76 10.03 -3.09
N ALA A 287 -12.89 9.64 -4.01
CA ALA A 287 -11.55 10.18 -4.12
C ALA A 287 -11.40 11.09 -5.35
N ASP A 288 -10.49 12.08 -5.27
CA ASP A 288 -10.15 12.98 -6.38
C ASP A 288 -8.85 12.61 -7.11
N ARG A 289 -7.99 11.82 -6.45
CA ARG A 289 -6.67 11.40 -6.95
C ARG A 289 -6.32 10.02 -6.42
N LEU A 290 -5.64 9.25 -7.27
CA LEU A 290 -5.13 7.91 -6.98
C LEU A 290 -3.67 7.83 -7.40
N TRP A 291 -2.84 7.07 -6.68
CA TRP A 291 -1.46 6.81 -7.11
C TRP A 291 -0.93 5.47 -6.62
N THR A 292 0.01 4.91 -7.37
CA THR A 292 0.77 3.73 -6.94
C THR A 292 1.87 4.12 -5.94
N THR A 293 2.23 3.20 -5.06
CA THR A 293 3.37 3.31 -4.16
C THR A 293 4.03 1.95 -3.92
N TRP A 294 5.36 1.95 -3.85
CA TRP A 294 6.15 0.77 -3.47
C TRP A 294 6.39 0.68 -1.96
N LEU A 295 6.06 1.76 -1.24
CA LEU A 295 6.21 1.88 0.20
C LEU A 295 4.86 2.33 0.76
N PRO A 296 3.90 1.41 0.96
CA PRO A 296 2.60 1.74 1.51
C PRO A 296 2.75 2.30 2.94
N LEU A 297 2.02 3.38 3.21
CA LEU A 297 1.92 3.99 4.53
C LEU A 297 0.46 3.92 4.97
N SER A 298 0.23 3.47 6.20
CA SER A 298 -1.09 3.54 6.83
C SER A 298 -0.91 3.97 8.28
N GLU A 299 -1.66 5.02 8.67
CA GLU A 299 -1.71 5.47 10.05
C GLU A 299 -2.91 4.86 10.74
N THR A 300 -2.67 4.18 11.87
CA THR A 300 -3.75 3.71 12.74
C THR A 300 -4.07 4.80 13.74
N PRO A 301 -5.28 5.39 13.73
CA PRO A 301 -5.66 6.41 14.69
C PRO A 301 -5.53 5.89 16.12
N GLN A 302 -5.01 6.72 17.02
CA GLN A 302 -4.94 6.37 18.43
C GLN A 302 -6.37 6.32 19.01
N THR A 303 -6.72 5.19 19.63
CA THR A 303 -7.97 5.09 20.40
C THR A 303 -7.87 5.99 21.64
N GLN A 304 -8.65 7.07 21.66
CA GLN A 304 -8.80 7.92 22.84
C GLN A 304 -10.08 7.53 23.58
N ALA A 305 -9.95 7.26 24.88
CA ALA A 305 -11.12 7.05 25.73
C ALA A 305 -11.90 8.36 25.87
N ALA A 306 -13.23 8.28 25.82
CA ALA A 306 -14.08 9.43 26.09
C ALA A 306 -13.81 9.94 27.51
N ARG A 307 -13.44 11.23 27.62
CA ARG A 307 -13.17 11.85 28.91
C ARG A 307 -14.45 12.38 29.51
N ASN A 308 -14.75 11.96 30.73
CA ASN A 308 -15.84 12.50 31.53
C ASN A 308 -15.26 12.92 32.89
N ASP A 309 -15.14 14.22 33.12
CA ASP A 309 -14.54 14.76 34.35
C ASP A 309 -15.37 14.47 35.62
N ALA A 310 -16.62 14.01 35.48
CA ALA A 310 -17.42 13.54 36.60
C ALA A 310 -17.02 12.13 37.09
N VAL A 311 -16.22 11.39 36.33
CA VAL A 311 -15.76 10.05 36.69
C VAL A 311 -14.57 10.14 37.65
N LEU A 312 -14.62 9.38 38.74
CA LEU A 312 -13.49 9.23 39.64
C LEU A 312 -12.43 8.31 39.00
N THR A 313 -11.39 8.90 38.42
CA THR A 313 -10.27 8.17 37.79
C THR A 313 -8.98 8.17 38.63
N ASP A 314 -8.95 8.88 39.76
CA ASP A 314 -7.79 8.96 40.64
C ASP A 314 -7.62 7.64 41.42
N MET A 315 -6.52 6.93 41.15
CA MET A 315 -6.26 5.62 41.74
C MET A 315 -6.06 5.65 43.26
N SER A 316 -5.53 6.74 43.81
CA SER A 316 -5.37 6.88 45.26
C SER A 316 -6.71 7.08 45.94
N ARG A 317 -7.58 7.90 45.35
CA ARG A 317 -8.96 8.08 45.86
C ARG A 317 -9.79 6.82 45.71
N LEU A 318 -9.66 6.09 44.60
CA LEU A 318 -10.34 4.81 44.40
C LEU A 318 -9.93 3.76 45.43
N ALA A 319 -8.66 3.75 45.85
CA ALA A 319 -8.17 2.79 46.84
C ALA A 319 -8.71 3.03 48.26
N GLU A 320 -9.09 4.27 48.58
CA GLU A 320 -9.56 4.68 49.91
C GLU A 320 -11.09 4.87 49.99
N ALA A 321 -11.77 4.96 48.85
CA ALA A 321 -13.20 5.24 48.76
C ALA A 321 -14.08 4.13 49.38
N SER A 322 -15.14 4.56 50.06
CA SER A 322 -16.24 3.69 50.49
C SER A 322 -17.04 3.16 49.30
N ALA A 323 -17.86 2.13 49.53
CA ALA A 323 -18.71 1.56 48.47
C ALA A 323 -19.68 2.59 47.85
N ASP A 324 -20.20 3.53 48.64
CA ASP A 324 -21.11 4.57 48.16
C ASP A 324 -20.37 5.62 47.32
N GLU A 325 -19.15 5.99 47.72
CA GLU A 325 -18.29 6.90 46.95
C GLU A 325 -17.83 6.27 45.64
N LEU A 326 -17.49 4.98 45.65
CA LEU A 326 -17.18 4.23 44.42
C LEU A 326 -18.37 4.18 43.48
N ARG A 327 -19.57 3.88 44.00
CA ARG A 327 -20.80 3.88 43.19
C ARG A 327 -21.03 5.25 42.57
N ALA A 328 -21.06 6.30 43.38
CA ALA A 328 -21.31 7.66 42.89
C ALA A 328 -20.23 8.14 41.91
N GLY A 329 -18.96 7.79 42.15
CA GLY A 329 -17.83 8.20 41.31
C GLY A 329 -17.71 7.44 39.98
N LEU A 330 -18.25 6.22 39.88
CA LEU A 330 -18.19 5.39 38.66
C LEU A 330 -19.52 5.31 37.89
N GLU A 331 -20.65 5.66 38.51
CA GLU A 331 -21.97 5.73 37.83
C GLU A 331 -21.94 6.56 36.52
N PRO A 332 -21.21 7.69 36.42
CA PRO A 332 -21.15 8.46 35.17
C PRO A 332 -20.57 7.69 33.97
N ILE A 333 -19.80 6.61 34.20
CA ILE A 333 -19.35 5.70 33.13
C ILE A 333 -20.54 4.94 32.56
N VAL A 334 -21.38 4.39 33.44
CA VAL A 334 -22.56 3.59 33.07
C VAL A 334 -23.59 4.47 32.38
N ASP A 335 -23.86 5.65 32.92
CA ASP A 335 -24.80 6.61 32.32
C ASP A 335 -24.29 7.13 30.97
N GLY A 336 -23.00 7.45 30.87
CA GLY A 336 -22.37 7.82 29.60
C GLY A 336 -22.48 6.71 28.55
N TYR A 337 -22.27 5.46 28.95
CA TYR A 337 -22.42 4.31 28.06
C TYR A 337 -23.87 4.09 27.62
N ARG A 338 -24.87 4.27 28.50
CA ARG A 338 -26.29 4.21 28.15
C ARG A 338 -26.66 5.28 27.11
N VAL A 339 -26.26 6.53 27.33
CA VAL A 339 -26.48 7.63 26.38
C VAL A 339 -25.81 7.33 25.03
N TRP A 340 -24.59 6.79 25.07
CA TRP A 340 -23.90 6.38 23.85
C TRP A 340 -24.67 5.27 23.11
N LEU A 341 -25.13 4.22 23.79
CA LEU A 341 -25.95 3.17 23.18
C LEU A 341 -27.25 3.70 22.58
N ASP A 342 -27.90 4.68 23.22
CA ASP A 342 -29.09 5.34 22.66
C ASP A 342 -28.75 6.08 21.35
N SER A 343 -27.60 6.75 21.28
CA SER A 343 -27.12 7.36 20.03
C SER A 343 -26.81 6.34 18.94
N GLN A 344 -26.25 5.18 19.31
CA GLN A 344 -25.94 4.11 18.36
C GLN A 344 -27.22 3.44 17.83
N ASP A 345 -28.26 3.30 18.66
CA ASP A 345 -29.56 2.77 18.26
C ASP A 345 -30.24 3.66 17.20
N GLU A 346 -30.19 4.98 17.39
CA GLU A 346 -30.70 5.94 16.39
C GLU A 346 -29.89 5.91 15.08
N GLN A 347 -28.56 5.76 15.17
CA GLN A 347 -27.72 5.58 13.98
C GLN A 347 -28.02 4.26 13.25
N ALA A 348 -28.19 3.16 13.99
CA ALA A 348 -28.50 1.86 13.42
C ALA A 348 -29.82 1.89 12.63
N LYS A 349 -30.85 2.55 13.16
CA LYS A 349 -32.15 2.71 12.47
C LYS A 349 -32.04 3.49 11.16
N ALA A 350 -31.10 4.43 11.06
CA ALA A 350 -30.88 5.24 9.87
C ALA A 350 -30.09 4.52 8.77
N LEU A 351 -29.53 3.33 9.03
CA LEU A 351 -28.78 2.56 8.05
C LEU A 351 -29.69 1.94 6.97
N PRO A 352 -29.12 1.63 5.78
CA PRO A 352 -29.77 0.81 4.77
C PRO A 352 -30.28 -0.53 5.31
N ASP A 353 -31.33 -1.07 4.69
CA ASP A 353 -32.05 -2.25 5.18
C ASP A 353 -31.12 -3.46 5.39
N HIS A 354 -30.15 -3.68 4.50
CA HIS A 354 -29.22 -4.82 4.58
C HIS A 354 -28.20 -4.72 5.71
N LEU A 355 -27.95 -3.52 6.26
CA LEU A 355 -27.07 -3.33 7.42
C LEU A 355 -27.83 -3.10 8.72
N ARG A 356 -29.11 -2.68 8.64
CA ARG A 356 -29.91 -2.26 9.78
C ARG A 356 -30.11 -3.38 10.80
N GLU A 357 -30.47 -4.58 10.33
CA GLU A 357 -30.75 -5.72 11.21
C GLU A 357 -29.54 -6.05 12.09
N MET A 358 -28.37 -6.23 11.46
CA MET A 358 -27.11 -6.50 12.15
C MET A 358 -26.72 -5.39 13.13
N ALA A 359 -26.93 -4.12 12.74
CA ALA A 359 -26.61 -2.98 13.59
C ALA A 359 -27.51 -2.92 14.84
N VAL A 360 -28.81 -3.14 14.67
CA VAL A 360 -29.76 -3.17 15.78
C VAL A 360 -29.47 -4.36 16.71
N GLU A 361 -29.14 -5.52 16.17
CA GLU A 361 -28.74 -6.69 16.96
C GLU A 361 -27.48 -6.41 17.79
N ALA A 362 -26.45 -5.81 17.19
CA ALA A 362 -25.21 -5.46 17.88
C ALA A 362 -25.47 -4.50 19.06
N VAL A 363 -26.37 -3.51 18.88
CA VAL A 363 -26.79 -2.61 19.97
C VAL A 363 -27.57 -3.37 21.04
N ALA A 364 -28.46 -4.29 20.65
CA ALA A 364 -29.23 -5.11 21.58
C ALA A 364 -28.33 -6.06 22.41
N GLU A 365 -27.32 -6.67 21.80
CA GLU A 365 -26.30 -7.49 22.47
C GLU A 365 -25.53 -6.64 23.51
N ALA A 366 -25.08 -5.45 23.13
CA ALA A 366 -24.40 -4.52 24.03
C ALA A 366 -25.28 -4.07 25.21
N ARG A 367 -26.59 -3.95 25.03
CA ARG A 367 -27.56 -3.63 26.10
C ARG A 367 -27.83 -4.79 27.05
N GLN A 368 -27.58 -6.04 26.66
CA GLN A 368 -27.73 -7.19 27.55
C GLN A 368 -26.58 -7.29 28.57
N TRP A 369 -25.39 -6.80 28.21
CA TRP A 369 -24.20 -6.80 29.08
C TRP A 369 -24.41 -6.09 30.44
N PRO A 370 -24.98 -4.86 30.53
CA PRO A 370 -25.22 -4.21 31.81
C PRO A 370 -26.26 -4.91 32.72
N ASN A 371 -27.04 -5.87 32.21
CA ASN A 371 -28.02 -6.64 32.97
C ASN A 371 -27.55 -8.06 33.34
N GLY A 372 -26.30 -8.42 33.00
CA GLY A 372 -25.74 -9.77 33.19
C GLY A 372 -25.40 -10.08 34.65
N SER A 373 -26.17 -10.97 35.26
CA SER A 373 -25.74 -11.76 36.42
C SER A 373 -24.47 -12.56 36.09
N PRO A 374 -23.57 -12.89 37.05
CA PRO A 374 -22.22 -13.42 36.78
C PRO A 374 -22.14 -14.86 36.23
N THR A 375 -23.23 -15.44 35.72
CA THR A 375 -23.35 -16.91 35.58
C THR A 375 -23.50 -17.45 34.17
N ALA A 376 -23.47 -16.64 33.11
CA ALA A 376 -23.59 -17.20 31.75
C ALA A 376 -22.76 -16.43 30.71
N SER A 377 -21.44 -16.68 30.69
CA SER A 377 -20.59 -16.73 29.49
C SER A 377 -19.12 -16.72 29.90
N SER A 378 -18.67 -17.82 30.52
CA SER A 378 -17.25 -18.08 30.74
C SER A 378 -16.54 -18.58 29.47
N SER A 379 -17.25 -18.81 28.37
CA SER A 379 -16.65 -19.32 27.12
C SER A 379 -16.16 -18.22 26.18
N CYS A 380 -16.70 -17.00 26.23
CA CYS A 380 -16.32 -15.95 25.26
C CYS A 380 -15.00 -15.23 25.65
N TRP A 381 -14.68 -15.14 26.95
CA TRP A 381 -13.44 -14.52 27.42
C TRP A 381 -12.23 -15.47 27.51
N ALA A 382 -12.45 -16.79 27.55
CA ALA A 382 -11.36 -17.76 27.66
C ALA A 382 -10.58 -17.96 26.34
N THR A 383 -11.20 -17.66 25.18
CA THR A 383 -10.58 -17.86 23.87
C THR A 383 -9.76 -16.65 23.40
N ARG A 384 -10.08 -15.41 23.83
CA ARG A 384 -9.31 -14.21 23.45
C ARG A 384 -8.10 -13.89 24.35
N ARG A 385 -7.95 -14.54 25.51
CA ARG A 385 -6.76 -14.38 26.39
C ARG A 385 -5.61 -15.36 26.12
N ARG A 386 -5.79 -16.38 25.26
CA ARG A 386 -4.70 -17.36 24.97
C ARG A 386 -3.80 -17.01 23.78
N CYS A 387 -4.10 -15.98 23.00
CA CYS A 387 -3.23 -15.57 21.88
C CYS A 387 -2.37 -14.32 22.14
N ALA A 388 -2.46 -13.69 23.32
CA ALA A 388 -1.64 -12.52 23.69
C ALA A 388 -0.58 -12.81 24.78
N ALA A 389 -0.36 -14.09 25.11
CA ALA A 389 0.64 -14.50 26.11
C ALA A 389 1.31 -15.83 25.72
N SER A 390 1.98 -15.85 24.57
CA SER A 390 3.04 -16.80 24.26
C SER A 390 3.96 -16.18 23.21
N GLY A 391 5.05 -15.60 23.68
CA GLY A 391 6.03 -14.87 22.87
C GLY A 391 6.90 -14.00 23.77
N SER A 392 7.58 -14.65 24.72
CA SER A 392 8.88 -14.16 25.18
C SER A 392 9.93 -14.47 24.12
#